data_AF-S8D3C6-F1
#
_entry.id   AF-S8D3C6-F1
#
_cell.length_a   1.000
_cell.length_b   1.000
_cell.length_c   1.000
_cell.angle_alpha   90.00
_cell.angle_beta   90.00
_cell.angle_gamma   90.00
#
_symmetry.space_group_name_H-M   'P 1'
#
loop_
_entity.id
_entity.type
_entity.pdbx_description
1 polymer ?
#
loop_
_entity_poly.entity_id
_entity_poly.type
_entity_poly.pdbx_seq_one_letter_code
_entity_poly.pdbx_strand_id
1 'polypeptide(L)'
;GTLSWEPFVEQTIAMARNVHKHRYRMGEGYHVAEDGTVTENYWIEADDEGDAEEKHRKPYRIELVGVICDAYLAVVRGIRRAIYMGRAVRVKSQLRSHKKFAAAFPKYTHLVDNARLYCSNLAGEPPRLIAWKDRSSNLLVDEVEIKWLTSVAGLNDEADCVFELYPRRDGLIDQAGSIWHDEVSDPERPNTRLQIATAVRKLHQTQ
;
A
#
# COMPACT_ATOMS: atom_id res chain seq x y z
N GLY A 1 2.77 -0.10 -5.77
CA GLY A 1 3.79 -1.02 -5.25
C GLY A 1 3.49 -2.40 -5.79
N THR A 2 4.40 -3.35 -5.65
CA THR A 2 4.22 -4.71 -6.19
C THR A 2 2.97 -5.40 -5.64
N LEU A 3 2.66 -5.21 -4.35
CA LEU A 3 1.43 -5.74 -3.73
C LEU A 3 0.14 -4.99 -4.15
N SER A 4 0.25 -3.92 -4.93
CA SER A 4 -0.91 -3.21 -5.50
C SER A 4 -1.39 -3.83 -6.82
N TRP A 5 -0.78 -4.93 -7.26
CA TRP A 5 -1.06 -5.57 -8.53
C TRP A 5 -1.45 -7.03 -8.30
N GLU A 6 -2.75 -7.29 -8.17
CA GLU A 6 -3.28 -8.56 -7.69
C GLU A 6 -2.80 -9.79 -8.46
N PRO A 7 -2.84 -9.83 -9.80
CA PRO A 7 -2.49 -11.06 -10.52
C PRO A 7 -1.02 -11.42 -10.34
N PHE A 8 -0.14 -10.43 -10.23
CA PHE A 8 1.27 -10.65 -9.87
C PHE A 8 1.39 -11.33 -8.50
N VAL A 9 0.68 -10.84 -7.48
CA VAL A 9 0.75 -11.39 -6.12
C VAL A 9 0.24 -12.82 -6.09
N GLU A 10 -0.90 -13.08 -6.73
CA GLU A 10 -1.51 -14.41 -6.82
C GLU A 10 -0.58 -15.42 -7.47
N GLN A 11 -0.08 -15.09 -8.65
CA GLN A 11 0.83 -15.98 -9.37
C GLN A 11 2.14 -16.18 -8.61
N THR A 12 2.65 -15.14 -7.94
CA THR A 12 3.86 -15.26 -7.11
C THR A 12 3.64 -16.16 -5.91
N ILE A 13 2.50 -16.06 -5.24
CA ILE A 13 2.16 -16.96 -4.11
C ILE A 13 1.98 -18.39 -4.60
N ALA A 14 1.28 -18.61 -5.71
CA ALA A 14 1.09 -19.93 -6.29
C ALA A 14 2.43 -20.57 -6.67
N MET A 15 3.28 -19.82 -7.37
CA MET A 15 4.65 -20.21 -7.70
C MET A 15 5.44 -20.56 -6.43
N ALA A 16 5.50 -19.65 -5.44
CA ALA A 16 6.26 -19.86 -4.20
C ALA A 16 5.77 -21.06 -3.39
N ARG A 17 4.47 -21.41 -3.47
CA ARG A 17 3.95 -22.65 -2.88
C ARG A 17 4.44 -23.89 -3.61
N ASN A 18 4.71 -23.80 -4.91
CA ASN A 18 5.00 -24.94 -5.78
C ASN A 18 6.48 -25.13 -6.16
N VAL A 19 7.36 -24.17 -5.85
CA VAL A 19 8.82 -24.25 -6.12
C VAL A 19 9.55 -25.44 -5.47
N HIS A 20 8.91 -26.11 -4.52
CA HIS A 20 9.43 -27.35 -3.93
C HIS A 20 9.19 -28.58 -4.82
N LYS A 21 8.30 -28.47 -5.82
CA LYS A 21 7.97 -29.53 -6.78
C LYS A 21 8.43 -29.23 -8.21
N HIS A 22 8.44 -27.96 -8.60
CA HIS A 22 8.75 -27.54 -9.97
C HIS A 22 9.72 -26.36 -9.97
N ARG A 23 10.50 -26.23 -11.04
CA ARG A 23 11.29 -25.03 -11.31
C ARG A 23 10.44 -24.01 -12.06
N TYR A 24 10.69 -22.73 -11.79
CA TYR A 24 9.99 -21.62 -12.44
C TYR A 24 10.99 -20.63 -13.02
N ARG A 25 10.62 -20.01 -14.13
CA ARG A 25 11.29 -18.82 -14.70
C ARG A 25 10.28 -17.68 -14.82
N MET A 26 10.77 -16.46 -14.99
CA MET A 26 9.86 -15.35 -15.28
C MET A 26 9.14 -15.57 -16.61
N GLY A 27 7.84 -15.28 -16.61
CA GLY A 27 7.04 -15.15 -17.81
C GLY A 27 7.16 -13.76 -18.43
N GLU A 28 6.32 -13.48 -19.42
CA GLU A 28 6.26 -12.21 -20.14
C GLU A 28 5.79 -11.03 -19.27
N GLY A 29 5.19 -11.34 -18.12
CA GLY A 29 4.58 -10.38 -17.22
C GLY A 29 3.29 -9.83 -17.81
N TYR A 30 3.09 -8.51 -17.67
CA TYR A 30 1.98 -7.81 -18.31
C TYR A 30 2.38 -7.41 -19.73
N HIS A 31 1.69 -7.95 -20.72
CA HIS A 31 1.94 -7.69 -22.13
C HIS A 31 0.63 -7.33 -22.86
N VAL A 32 0.68 -6.34 -23.74
CA VAL A 32 -0.43 -5.97 -24.63
C VAL A 32 0.03 -6.22 -26.06
N ALA A 33 -0.60 -7.16 -26.74
CA ALA A 33 -0.30 -7.49 -28.13
C ALA A 33 -0.82 -6.41 -29.09
N GLU A 34 -0.36 -6.44 -30.34
CA GLU A 34 -0.71 -5.46 -31.38
C GLU A 34 -2.22 -5.42 -31.69
N ASP A 35 -2.91 -6.55 -31.50
CA ASP A 35 -4.36 -6.69 -31.65
C ASP A 35 -5.15 -6.18 -30.42
N GLY A 36 -4.45 -5.70 -29.39
CA GLY A 36 -5.03 -5.24 -28.12
C GLY A 36 -5.27 -6.35 -27.09
N THR A 37 -4.93 -7.60 -27.39
CA THR A 37 -5.04 -8.72 -26.44
C THR A 37 -4.07 -8.51 -25.27
N VAL A 38 -4.59 -8.59 -24.04
CA VAL A 38 -3.79 -8.45 -22.81
C VAL A 38 -3.47 -9.84 -22.27
N THR A 39 -2.18 -10.16 -22.16
CA THR A 39 -1.68 -11.36 -21.50
C THR A 39 -1.00 -10.98 -20.20
N GLU A 40 -1.28 -11.73 -19.14
CA GLU A 40 -0.71 -11.49 -17.82
C GLU A 40 -0.19 -12.78 -17.20
N ASN A 41 1.09 -13.06 -17.46
CA ASN A 41 1.74 -14.30 -17.04
C ASN A 41 3.14 -14.02 -16.48
N TYR A 42 3.28 -14.06 -15.16
CA TYR A 42 4.50 -13.69 -14.45
C TYR A 42 5.44 -14.86 -14.18
N TRP A 43 4.93 -16.10 -14.11
CA TRP A 43 5.72 -17.27 -13.76
C TRP A 43 5.36 -18.46 -14.65
N ILE A 44 6.38 -19.06 -15.27
CA ILE A 44 6.23 -20.22 -16.15
C ILE A 44 7.03 -21.36 -15.56
N GLU A 45 6.42 -22.54 -15.48
CA GLU A 45 7.12 -23.78 -15.12
C GLU A 45 8.20 -24.08 -16.17
N ALA A 46 9.41 -24.37 -15.70
CA ALA A 46 10.54 -24.73 -16.54
C ALA A 46 10.73 -26.24 -16.49
N ASP A 47 11.07 -26.85 -17.63
CA ASP A 47 11.33 -28.29 -17.72
C ASP A 47 12.51 -28.68 -16.81
N ASP A 48 12.28 -29.73 -16.00
CA ASP A 48 13.26 -30.27 -15.06
C ASP A 48 14.29 -31.15 -15.79
N GLU A 49 15.42 -30.57 -16.18
CA GLU A 49 16.68 -31.33 -16.41
C GLU A 49 17.54 -31.37 -15.13
N GLY A 50 16.93 -31.39 -13.94
CA GLY A 50 17.61 -31.29 -12.64
C GLY A 50 17.71 -32.63 -11.89
N ASP A 51 18.89 -32.89 -11.32
CA ASP A 51 19.25 -34.11 -10.57
C ASP A 51 18.30 -34.44 -9.41
N ALA A 52 18.15 -35.75 -9.16
CA ALA A 52 17.24 -36.32 -8.15
C ALA A 52 17.44 -35.81 -6.70
N GLU A 53 18.56 -35.14 -6.40
CA GLU A 53 18.85 -34.53 -5.09
C GLU A 53 17.99 -33.28 -4.78
N GLU A 54 17.41 -32.58 -5.78
CA GLU A 54 16.55 -31.41 -5.55
C GLU A 54 15.14 -31.73 -5.01
N LYS A 55 14.75 -33.02 -4.93
CA LYS A 55 13.40 -33.47 -4.56
C LYS A 55 13.04 -33.40 -3.06
N HIS A 56 13.92 -32.84 -2.23
CA HIS A 56 13.73 -32.73 -0.77
C HIS A 56 13.44 -31.30 -0.27
N ARG A 57 13.13 -30.34 -1.15
CA ARG A 57 12.75 -28.98 -0.73
C ARG A 57 11.43 -29.02 0.05
N LYS A 58 11.37 -28.29 1.16
CA LYS A 58 10.12 -28.07 1.90
C LYS A 58 9.34 -26.91 1.28
N PRO A 59 8.00 -26.96 1.27
CA PRO A 59 7.20 -25.83 0.82
C PRO A 59 7.47 -24.60 1.69
N TYR A 60 7.47 -23.42 1.08
CA TYR A 60 7.60 -22.16 1.80
C TYR A 60 6.39 -21.94 2.71
N ARG A 61 6.66 -21.38 3.90
CA ARG A 61 5.65 -20.70 4.71
C ARG A 61 5.61 -19.25 4.27
N ILE A 62 4.43 -18.75 3.91
CA ILE A 62 4.25 -17.41 3.35
C ILE A 62 3.66 -16.49 4.42
N GLU A 63 4.43 -15.46 4.77
CA GLU A 63 4.08 -14.44 5.76
C GLU A 63 3.82 -13.12 5.04
N LEU A 64 2.60 -12.59 5.15
CA LEU A 64 2.27 -11.26 4.63
C LEU A 64 2.33 -10.23 5.75
N VAL A 65 3.15 -9.20 5.58
CA VAL A 65 3.20 -8.06 6.49
C VAL A 65 2.88 -6.80 5.70
N GLY A 66 1.70 -6.25 5.96
CA GLY A 66 1.20 -5.01 5.38
C GLY A 66 1.33 -3.84 6.35
N VAL A 67 1.56 -2.64 5.80
CA VAL A 67 1.44 -1.38 6.53
C VAL A 67 0.52 -0.46 5.76
N ILE A 68 -0.48 0.09 6.44
CA ILE A 68 -1.35 1.14 5.93
C ILE A 68 -1.07 2.46 6.64
N CYS A 69 -1.38 3.53 5.93
CA CYS A 69 -1.32 4.89 6.42
C CYS A 69 -2.44 5.66 5.73
N ASP A 70 -2.99 6.65 6.43
CA ASP A 70 -3.82 7.69 5.86
C ASP A 70 -3.11 8.31 4.64
N ALA A 71 -3.86 8.49 3.56
CA ALA A 71 -3.30 8.94 2.29
C ALA A 71 -2.74 10.37 2.35
N TYR A 72 -3.37 11.27 3.11
CA TYR A 72 -2.85 12.63 3.29
C TYR A 72 -1.49 12.59 4.00
N LEU A 73 -1.39 11.83 5.10
CA LEU A 73 -0.13 11.59 5.80
C LEU A 73 0.95 10.99 4.90
N ALA A 74 0.60 9.98 4.10
CA ALA A 74 1.53 9.34 3.18
C ALA A 74 2.09 10.31 2.13
N VAL A 75 1.25 11.21 1.62
CA VAL A 75 1.65 12.26 0.66
C VAL A 75 2.54 13.30 1.34
N VAL A 76 2.16 13.80 2.51
CA VAL A 76 2.97 14.77 3.28
C VAL A 76 4.36 14.19 3.59
N ARG A 77 4.43 12.94 4.06
CA ARG A 77 5.70 12.22 4.29
C ARG A 77 6.51 12.07 3.00
N GLY A 78 5.85 11.79 1.87
CA GLY A 78 6.46 11.71 0.56
C GLY A 78 7.09 13.03 0.10
N ILE A 79 6.38 14.15 0.28
CA ILE A 79 6.88 15.50 -0.03
C ILE A 79 8.06 15.86 0.87
N ARG A 80 7.95 15.63 2.19
CA ARG A 80 9.06 15.87 3.13
C ARG A 80 10.31 15.07 2.74
N ARG A 81 10.16 13.80 2.37
CA ARG A 81 11.26 12.97 1.87
C ARG A 81 11.83 13.47 0.56
N ALA A 82 11.00 14.00 -0.35
CA ALA A 82 11.48 14.59 -1.60
C ALA A 82 12.37 15.80 -1.33
N ILE A 83 11.98 16.67 -0.40
CA ILE A 83 12.75 17.85 0.00
C ILE A 83 14.06 17.45 0.69
N TYR A 84 14.00 16.54 1.68
CA TYR A 84 15.15 16.20 2.51
C TYR A 84 16.14 15.24 1.81
N MET A 85 15.63 14.27 1.04
CA MET A 85 16.43 13.17 0.47
C MET A 85 16.48 13.19 -1.07
N GLY A 86 15.80 14.11 -1.75
CA GLY A 86 15.72 14.16 -3.21
C GLY A 86 14.89 13.04 -3.86
N ARG A 87 14.15 12.23 -3.08
CA ARG A 87 13.41 11.05 -3.56
C ARG A 87 11.90 11.28 -3.61
N ALA A 88 11.43 11.84 -4.72
CA ALA A 88 10.02 12.12 -4.97
C ALA A 88 9.23 10.89 -5.44
N VAL A 89 7.93 10.87 -5.15
CA VAL A 89 6.96 9.92 -5.69
C VAL A 89 5.78 10.72 -6.23
N ARG A 90 5.29 10.37 -7.43
CA ARG A 90 4.12 11.03 -8.03
C ARG A 90 2.88 10.72 -7.20
N VAL A 91 2.16 11.77 -6.78
CA VAL A 91 1.00 11.65 -5.87
C VAL A 91 -0.05 10.67 -6.39
N LYS A 92 -0.52 10.83 -7.64
CA LYS A 92 -1.52 9.90 -8.24
C LYS A 92 -1.08 8.44 -8.21
N SER A 93 0.19 8.16 -8.51
CA SER A 93 0.75 6.80 -8.44
C SER A 93 0.77 6.26 -7.00
N GLN A 94 1.12 7.11 -6.03
CA GLN A 94 1.09 6.76 -4.61
C GLN A 94 -0.33 6.44 -4.12
N LEU A 95 -1.31 7.29 -4.46
CA LEU A 95 -2.72 7.10 -4.09
C LEU A 95 -3.29 5.83 -4.70
N ARG A 96 -3.09 5.62 -6.00
CA ARG A 96 -3.51 4.40 -6.70
C ARG A 96 -2.90 3.15 -6.09
N SER A 97 -1.62 3.22 -5.70
CA SER A 97 -0.94 2.12 -5.01
C SER A 97 -1.56 1.82 -3.64
N HIS A 98 -1.89 2.84 -2.85
CA HIS A 98 -2.54 2.67 -1.54
C HIS A 98 -3.91 2.04 -1.69
N LYS A 99 -4.73 2.62 -2.57
CA LYS A 99 -6.09 2.16 -2.89
C LYS A 99 -6.11 0.69 -3.30
N LYS A 100 -5.30 0.32 -4.30
CA LYS A 100 -5.24 -1.06 -4.82
C LYS A 100 -4.75 -2.05 -3.76
N PHE A 101 -3.71 -1.70 -3.00
CA PHE A 101 -3.23 -2.59 -1.93
C PHE A 101 -4.30 -2.79 -0.85
N ALA A 102 -4.93 -1.71 -0.39
CA ALA A 102 -5.94 -1.78 0.65
C ALA A 102 -7.17 -2.60 0.22
N ALA A 103 -7.62 -2.42 -1.02
CA ALA A 103 -8.71 -3.20 -1.60
C ALA A 103 -8.37 -4.69 -1.72
N ALA A 104 -7.12 -5.02 -2.07
CA ALA A 104 -6.69 -6.40 -2.29
C ALA A 104 -6.29 -7.14 -0.99
N PHE A 105 -5.95 -6.42 0.08
CA PHE A 105 -5.41 -7.02 1.30
C PHE A 105 -6.28 -8.16 1.87
N PRO A 106 -7.62 -8.03 2.01
CA PRO A 106 -8.46 -9.12 2.50
C PRO A 106 -8.29 -10.40 1.67
N LYS A 107 -8.28 -10.28 0.34
CA LYS A 107 -8.06 -11.39 -0.58
C LYS A 107 -6.72 -12.07 -0.34
N TYR A 108 -5.65 -11.30 -0.20
CA TYR A 108 -4.31 -11.84 0.05
C TYR A 108 -4.23 -12.62 1.36
N THR A 109 -5.00 -12.26 2.39
CA THR A 109 -5.00 -13.01 3.65
C THR A 109 -5.45 -14.47 3.49
N HIS A 110 -6.24 -14.78 2.46
CA HIS A 110 -6.67 -16.14 2.14
C HIS A 110 -5.59 -16.95 1.38
N LEU A 111 -4.63 -16.27 0.76
CA LEU A 111 -3.59 -16.90 -0.07
C LEU A 111 -2.33 -17.27 0.73
N VAL A 112 -2.13 -16.65 1.90
CA VAL A 112 -0.93 -16.79 2.72
C VAL A 112 -1.19 -17.60 4.00
N ASP A 113 -0.12 -18.09 4.63
CA ASP A 113 -0.22 -18.82 5.89
C ASP A 113 -0.57 -17.87 7.04
N ASN A 114 0.12 -16.74 7.11
CA ASN A 114 -0.03 -15.75 8.15
C ASN A 114 -0.10 -14.35 7.52
N ALA A 115 -0.92 -13.48 8.09
CA ALA A 115 -1.03 -12.10 7.67
C ALA A 115 -0.99 -11.17 8.89
N ARG A 116 -0.31 -10.04 8.78
CA ARG A 116 -0.34 -8.94 9.76
C ARG A 116 -0.51 -7.63 9.02
N LEU A 117 -1.38 -6.77 9.53
CA LEU A 117 -1.59 -5.42 9.04
C LEU A 117 -1.30 -4.43 10.15
N TYR A 118 -0.46 -3.46 9.86
CA TYR A 118 -0.12 -2.39 10.79
C TYR A 118 -0.64 -1.04 10.28
N CYS A 119 -1.11 -0.19 11.19
CA CYS A 119 -1.47 1.19 10.95
C CYS A 119 -0.35 2.11 11.43
N SER A 120 0.04 3.08 10.61
CA SER A 120 1.14 4.02 10.91
C SER A 120 0.69 5.50 10.92
N ASN A 121 -0.57 5.73 11.31
CA ASN A 121 -1.16 7.08 11.29
C ASN A 121 -0.64 7.96 12.42
N LEU A 122 -0.37 7.37 13.59
CA LEU A 122 0.19 8.09 14.74
C LEU A 122 1.65 8.48 14.44
N ALA A 123 1.90 9.78 14.36
CA ALA A 123 3.22 10.31 14.08
C ALA A 123 4.14 10.14 15.30
N GLY A 124 5.34 9.61 15.07
CA GLY A 124 6.35 9.43 16.14
C GLY A 124 6.19 8.14 16.95
N GLU A 125 5.11 7.38 16.73
CA GLU A 125 4.89 6.08 17.38
C GLU A 125 5.17 4.90 16.44
N PRO A 126 5.54 3.72 16.99
CA PRO A 126 5.62 2.50 16.20
C PRO A 126 4.27 2.15 15.54
N PRO A 127 4.27 1.53 14.34
CA PRO A 127 3.03 1.09 13.71
C PRO A 127 2.24 0.13 14.62
N ARG A 128 0.94 0.40 14.79
CA ARG A 128 0.01 -0.40 15.61
C ARG A 128 -0.49 -1.61 14.82
N LEU A 129 -0.51 -2.81 15.41
CA LEU A 129 -1.13 -3.99 14.79
C LEU A 129 -2.65 -3.84 14.81
N ILE A 130 -3.29 -3.91 13.63
CA ILE A 130 -4.73 -3.66 13.45
C ILE A 130 -5.48 -4.83 12.83
N ALA A 131 -4.77 -5.76 12.18
CA ALA A 131 -5.33 -7.03 11.75
C ALA A 131 -4.26 -8.11 11.78
N TRP A 132 -4.65 -9.32 12.14
CA TRP A 132 -3.77 -10.47 12.08
C TRP A 132 -4.52 -11.77 11.83
N LYS A 133 -3.83 -12.69 11.17
CA LYS A 133 -4.26 -14.04 10.89
C LYS A 133 -3.09 -14.98 11.13
N ASP A 134 -3.36 -16.09 11.80
CA ASP A 134 -2.49 -17.27 11.78
C ASP A 134 -3.07 -18.37 10.87
N ARG A 135 -2.31 -19.44 10.63
CA ARG A 135 -2.71 -20.55 9.74
C ARG A 135 -4.12 -21.10 9.95
N SER A 136 -4.59 -21.11 11.19
CA SER A 136 -5.84 -21.78 11.60
C SER A 136 -7.00 -20.81 11.81
N SER A 137 -6.73 -19.51 11.92
CA SER A 137 -7.72 -18.50 12.26
C SER A 137 -8.23 -17.76 11.03
N ASN A 138 -9.44 -17.21 11.18
CA ASN A 138 -9.91 -16.14 10.34
C ASN A 138 -9.16 -14.84 10.70
N LEU A 139 -9.20 -13.85 9.81
CA LEU A 139 -8.60 -12.54 10.06
C LEU A 139 -9.26 -11.88 11.28
N LEU A 140 -8.50 -11.70 12.35
CA LEU A 140 -8.87 -10.94 13.54
C LEU A 140 -8.52 -9.47 13.32
N VAL A 141 -9.44 -8.56 13.65
CA VAL A 141 -9.31 -7.13 13.36
C VAL A 141 -9.60 -6.28 14.58
N ASP A 142 -8.90 -5.15 14.72
CA ASP A 142 -9.30 -4.04 15.57
C ASP A 142 -10.44 -3.31 14.86
N GLU A 143 -11.67 -3.42 15.38
CA GLU A 143 -12.89 -2.91 14.71
C GLU A 143 -12.88 -1.40 14.44
N VAL A 144 -12.09 -0.63 15.20
CA VAL A 144 -11.97 0.82 15.02
C VAL A 144 -10.92 1.12 13.98
N GLU A 145 -9.71 0.59 14.16
CA GLU A 145 -8.57 0.93 13.31
C GLU A 145 -8.65 0.31 11.91
N ILE A 146 -9.32 -0.86 11.77
CA ILE A 146 -9.51 -1.50 10.46
C ILE A 146 -10.33 -0.65 9.49
N LYS A 147 -11.09 0.33 9.99
CA LYS A 147 -11.83 1.28 9.16
C LYS A 147 -10.89 2.06 8.24
N TRP A 148 -9.67 2.39 8.69
CA TRP A 148 -8.66 3.01 7.84
C TRP A 148 -8.33 2.20 6.59
N LEU A 149 -8.31 0.86 6.68
CA LEU A 149 -8.13 0.01 5.50
C LEU A 149 -9.27 0.23 4.49
N THR A 150 -10.50 0.34 4.99
CA THR A 150 -11.70 0.56 4.16
C THR A 150 -11.70 1.96 3.56
N SER A 151 -11.38 3.00 4.34
CA SER A 151 -11.29 4.39 3.85
C SER A 151 -10.20 4.50 2.77
N VAL A 152 -9.04 3.86 2.98
CA VAL A 152 -7.94 3.85 1.99
C VAL A 152 -8.32 3.07 0.73
N ALA A 153 -9.05 1.95 0.86
CA ALA A 153 -9.56 1.22 -0.31
C ALA A 153 -10.58 2.04 -1.12
N GLY A 154 -11.29 2.97 -0.47
CA GLY A 154 -12.28 3.87 -1.07
C GLY A 154 -11.73 5.22 -1.58
N LEU A 155 -10.41 5.41 -1.60
CA LEU A 155 -9.79 6.68 -2.01
C LEU A 155 -10.22 7.13 -3.41
N ASN A 156 -10.35 8.46 -3.58
CA ASN A 156 -10.29 9.07 -4.90
C ASN A 156 -8.83 9.27 -5.30
N ASP A 157 -8.29 8.34 -6.10
CA ASP A 157 -6.89 8.40 -6.57
C ASP A 157 -6.66 9.43 -7.69
N GLU A 158 -7.73 10.08 -8.16
CA GLU A 158 -7.71 11.20 -9.10
C GLU A 158 -8.03 12.54 -8.44
N ALA A 159 -8.05 12.61 -7.10
CA ALA A 159 -8.29 13.85 -6.36
C ALA A 159 -7.28 14.94 -6.74
N ASP A 160 -7.79 16.14 -7.04
CA ASP A 160 -6.98 17.32 -7.35
C ASP A 160 -6.84 18.24 -6.13
N CYS A 161 -7.65 18.04 -5.09
CA CYS A 161 -7.47 18.68 -3.80
C CYS A 161 -7.61 17.72 -2.62
N VAL A 162 -7.09 18.13 -1.45
CA VAL A 162 -7.14 17.29 -0.23
C VAL A 162 -8.58 16.94 0.18
N PHE A 163 -9.55 17.81 -0.07
CA PHE A 163 -10.94 17.58 0.34
C PHE A 163 -11.66 16.54 -0.51
N GLU A 164 -11.15 16.23 -1.71
CA GLU A 164 -11.66 15.20 -2.59
C GLU A 164 -11.09 13.80 -2.28
N LEU A 165 -10.07 13.71 -1.42
CA LEU A 165 -9.30 12.49 -1.22
C LEU A 165 -10.15 11.32 -0.72
N TYR A 166 -11.08 11.62 0.19
CA TYR A 166 -12.05 10.66 0.73
C TYR A 166 -13.48 11.09 0.36
N PRO A 167 -14.10 10.44 -0.65
CA PRO A 167 -15.47 10.77 -1.09
C PRO A 167 -16.53 10.58 0.00
N ARG A 168 -16.28 9.64 0.92
CA ARG A 168 -17.06 9.47 2.14
C ARG A 168 -16.12 9.74 3.30
N ARG A 169 -16.41 10.79 4.06
CA ARG A 169 -15.84 10.95 5.39
C ARG A 169 -16.61 10.06 6.34
N ASP A 170 -16.16 8.82 6.45
CA ASP A 170 -16.50 8.02 7.60
C ASP A 170 -16.00 8.76 8.85
N GLY A 171 -16.79 8.73 9.93
CA GLY A 171 -16.53 9.53 11.12
C GLY A 171 -15.16 9.30 11.79
N LEU A 172 -14.34 8.36 11.31
CA LEU A 172 -12.94 8.16 11.68
C LEU A 172 -12.04 9.34 11.26
N ILE A 173 -12.34 9.95 10.11
CA ILE A 173 -11.58 11.08 9.55
C ILE A 173 -11.94 12.38 10.25
N ASP A 174 -13.17 12.54 10.72
CA ASP A 174 -13.61 13.77 11.41
C ASP A 174 -13.53 13.65 12.95
N GLN A 175 -12.97 12.56 13.48
CA GLN A 175 -12.78 12.35 14.92
C GLN A 175 -11.64 13.22 15.48
N ALA A 176 -11.84 13.76 16.68
CA ALA A 176 -10.78 14.43 17.45
C ALA A 176 -9.59 13.49 17.67
N GLY A 177 -8.37 13.99 17.49
CA GLY A 177 -7.15 13.18 17.52
C GLY A 177 -6.75 12.63 16.13
N SER A 178 -7.60 12.77 15.11
CA SER A 178 -7.22 12.51 13.74
C SER A 178 -6.54 13.74 13.14
N ILE A 179 -5.54 13.53 12.27
CA ILE A 179 -4.88 14.64 11.56
C ILE A 179 -5.85 15.46 10.71
N TRP A 180 -6.97 14.87 10.31
CA TRP A 180 -7.97 15.50 9.48
C TRP A 180 -8.78 16.52 10.25
N HIS A 181 -9.18 16.18 11.47
CA HIS A 181 -9.78 17.11 12.40
C HIS A 181 -8.74 18.15 12.87
N ASP A 182 -7.57 17.69 13.32
CA ASP A 182 -6.63 18.51 14.09
C ASP A 182 -5.74 19.42 13.22
N GLU A 183 -5.46 19.06 11.97
CA GLU A 183 -4.60 19.85 11.07
C GLU A 183 -5.27 20.21 9.74
N VAL A 184 -5.98 19.26 9.11
CA VAL A 184 -6.50 19.48 7.74
C VAL A 184 -7.69 20.43 7.77
N SER A 185 -8.59 20.25 8.74
CA SER A 185 -9.83 21.01 8.91
C SER A 185 -9.70 22.16 9.91
N ASP A 186 -8.49 22.41 10.44
CA ASP A 186 -8.21 23.51 11.37
C ASP A 186 -8.58 24.87 10.74
N PRO A 187 -9.47 25.67 11.38
CA PRO A 187 -9.82 27.01 10.93
C PRO A 187 -8.63 27.97 10.77
N GLU A 188 -7.54 27.76 11.51
CA GLU A 188 -6.32 28.58 11.44
C GLU A 188 -5.39 28.19 10.29
N ARG A 189 -5.67 27.08 9.60
CA ARG A 189 -4.85 26.58 8.48
C ARG A 189 -4.60 27.63 7.38
N PRO A 190 -5.55 28.49 6.96
CA PRO A 190 -5.30 29.56 6.00
C PRO A 190 -4.26 30.57 6.50
N ASN A 191 -4.31 30.94 7.79
CA ASN A 191 -3.35 31.85 8.41
C ASN A 191 -1.94 31.24 8.40
N THR A 192 -1.83 29.99 8.82
CA THR A 192 -0.57 29.24 8.78
C THR A 192 0.02 29.18 7.36
N ARG A 193 -0.81 28.90 6.34
CA ARG A 193 -0.38 28.91 4.93
C ARG A 193 0.12 30.29 4.48
N LEU A 194 -0.55 31.37 4.87
CA LEU A 194 -0.15 32.73 4.54
C LEU A 194 1.18 33.11 5.18
N GLN A 195 1.39 32.72 6.45
CA GLN A 195 2.65 32.93 7.16
C GLN A 195 3.81 32.20 6.46
N ILE A 196 3.62 30.92 6.11
CA ILE A 196 4.63 30.13 5.38
C ILE A 196 4.93 30.78 4.02
N ALA A 197 3.91 31.14 3.23
CA ALA A 197 4.10 31.77 1.93
C ALA A 197 4.86 33.10 2.04
N THR A 198 4.56 33.88 3.07
CA THR A 198 5.25 35.15 3.34
C THR A 198 6.71 34.92 3.72
N ALA A 199 7.00 33.95 4.59
CA ALA A 199 8.36 33.60 4.97
C ALA A 199 9.19 33.12 3.76
N VAL A 200 8.60 32.26 2.92
CA VAL A 200 9.23 31.76 1.70
C VAL A 200 9.52 32.91 0.72
N ARG A 201 8.59 33.85 0.52
CA ARG A 201 8.83 35.03 -0.34
C ARG A 201 9.96 35.91 0.19
N LYS A 202 10.02 36.15 1.51
CA LYS A 202 11.11 36.91 2.13
C LYS A 202 12.47 36.26 1.87
N LEU A 203 12.58 34.93 2.02
CA LEU A 203 13.84 34.21 1.75
C LEU A 203 14.31 34.36 0.30
N HIS A 204 13.39 34.37 -0.67
CA HIS A 204 13.74 34.56 -2.08
C HIS A 204 14.11 36.00 -2.43
N GLN A 205 13.67 37.00 -1.67
CA GLN A 205 14.02 38.40 -1.89
C GLN A 205 15.39 38.77 -1.30
N THR A 206 15.95 37.92 -0.42
CA THR A 206 17.25 38.14 0.23
C THR A 206 18.40 37.37 -0.46
N GLN A 207 18.13 36.65 -1.55
CA GLN A 207 19.12 36.05 -2.46
C GLN A 207 19.25 36.88 -3.73
#